data_AF-A0AAE4TT51-F1
#
_entry.id   AF-A0AAE4TT51-F1
#
_cell.length_a   1.000
_cell.length_b   1.000
_cell.length_c   1.000
_cell.angle_alpha   90.00
_cell.angle_beta   90.00
_cell.angle_gamma   90.00
#
_symmetry.space_group_name_H-M   'P 1'
#
loop_
_entity.id
_entity.type
_entity.pdbx_description
1 polymer ?
#
loop_
_entity_poly.entity_id
_entity_poly.type
_entity_poly.pdbx_seq_one_letter_code
_entity_poly.pdbx_strand_id
1 'polypeptide(L)'
;MYEKFRNLGTEDVNAVAKNTGFSVARIQRIKDHVFNNSHIKDHGVGRFDLDYELAQAWQRLIDGKQVDSDIQLLHHEIFESKFEGIFQTNYRTAHDKTIESGRPWNWEKNYEE
;
A
#
# COMPACT_ATOMS: atom_id res chain seq x y z
N MET A 1 -2.53 14.13 -5.19
CA MET A 1 -2.19 13.62 -3.84
C MET A 1 -0.97 12.70 -3.88
N TYR A 2 -0.93 11.66 -4.73
CA TYR A 2 0.20 10.71 -4.77
C TYR A 2 1.54 11.34 -5.16
N GLU A 3 1.54 12.35 -6.05
CA GLU A 3 2.77 13.08 -6.40
C GLU A 3 3.53 13.60 -5.16
N LYS A 4 2.81 14.01 -4.11
CA LYS A 4 3.47 14.47 -2.87
C LYS A 4 4.29 13.35 -2.24
N PHE A 5 3.76 12.12 -2.19
CA PHE A 5 4.44 10.98 -1.60
C PHE A 5 5.59 10.47 -2.48
N ARG A 6 5.42 10.50 -3.81
CA ARG A 6 6.48 10.20 -4.77
C ARG A 6 7.70 11.11 -4.55
N ASN A 7 7.45 12.39 -4.31
CA ASN A 7 8.50 13.40 -4.14
C ASN A 7 9.21 13.37 -2.78
N LEU A 8 8.71 12.63 -1.78
CA LEU A 8 9.35 12.48 -0.47
C LEU A 8 10.59 11.57 -0.47
N GLY A 9 10.93 10.94 -1.60
CA GLY A 9 12.08 10.06 -1.69
C GLY A 9 11.98 8.89 -0.71
N THR A 10 12.83 8.87 0.32
CA THR A 10 12.83 7.83 1.37
C THR A 10 12.41 8.35 2.75
N GLU A 11 12.05 9.63 2.87
CA GLU A 11 11.72 10.25 4.16
C GLU A 11 10.48 9.61 4.80
N ASP A 12 9.41 9.47 4.02
CA ASP A 12 8.18 8.78 4.45
C ASP A 12 8.44 7.30 4.75
N VAL A 13 9.24 6.62 3.94
CA VAL A 13 9.59 5.20 4.16
C VAL A 13 10.25 5.01 5.53
N ASN A 14 11.22 5.86 5.87
CA ASN A 14 11.90 5.80 7.16
C ASN A 14 10.96 6.14 8.33
N ALA A 15 10.08 7.14 8.15
CA ALA A 15 9.08 7.51 9.16
C ALA A 15 8.08 6.37 9.42
N VAL A 16 7.48 5.81 8.36
CA VAL A 16 6.53 4.69 8.49
C VAL A 16 7.19 3.46 9.10
N ALA A 17 8.42 3.12 8.68
CA ALA A 17 9.15 1.99 9.25
C ALA A 17 9.37 2.16 10.76
N LYS A 18 9.77 3.37 11.19
CA LYS A 18 9.94 3.71 12.61
C LYS A 18 8.62 3.63 13.38
N ASN A 19 7.54 4.17 12.83
CA ASN A 19 6.24 4.27 13.51
C ASN A 19 5.53 2.92 13.63
N THR A 20 5.76 1.99 12.70
CA THR A 20 5.03 0.71 12.61
C THR A 20 5.86 -0.51 13.02
N GLY A 21 7.18 -0.37 13.12
CA GLY A 21 8.09 -1.49 13.37
C GLY A 21 8.35 -2.37 12.15
N PHE A 22 7.79 -2.05 10.97
CA PHE A 22 8.11 -2.73 9.73
C PHE A 22 9.53 -2.36 9.28
N SER A 23 10.21 -3.28 8.58
CA SER A 23 11.51 -2.96 8.03
C SER A 23 11.41 -1.93 6.90
N VAL A 24 12.40 -1.03 6.81
CA VAL A 24 12.54 -0.04 5.73
C VAL A 24 12.37 -0.69 4.35
N ALA A 25 12.96 -1.85 4.13
CA ALA A 25 12.85 -2.57 2.86
C ALA A 25 11.40 -3.01 2.53
N ARG A 26 10.60 -3.40 3.53
CA ARG A 26 9.18 -3.74 3.31
C ARG A 26 8.37 -2.49 3.00
N ILE A 27 8.59 -1.41 3.73
CA ILE A 27 7.88 -0.15 3.50
C ILE A 27 8.25 0.44 2.13
N GLN A 28 9.52 0.39 1.74
CA GLN A 28 9.97 0.83 0.42
C GLN A 28 9.25 0.04 -0.67
N ARG A 29 9.16 -1.29 -0.54
CA ARG A 29 8.43 -2.13 -1.50
C ARG A 29 6.95 -1.74 -1.60
N ILE A 30 6.29 -1.49 -0.47
CA ILE A 30 4.89 -1.06 -0.44
C ILE A 30 4.75 0.29 -1.13
N LYS A 31 5.61 1.26 -0.80
CA LYS A 31 5.62 2.57 -1.44
C LYS A 31 5.78 2.45 -2.96
N ASP A 32 6.71 1.61 -3.40
CA ASP A 32 6.95 1.40 -4.82
C ASP A 32 5.74 0.78 -5.50
N HIS A 33 5.16 -0.26 -4.91
CA HIS A 33 3.94 -0.90 -5.40
C HIS A 33 2.79 0.08 -5.55
N VAL A 34 2.45 0.82 -4.50
CA VAL A 34 1.26 1.65 -4.48
C VAL A 34 1.43 2.94 -5.29
N PHE A 35 2.62 3.55 -5.25
CA PHE A 35 2.81 4.89 -5.81
C PHE A 35 3.64 4.92 -7.09
N ASN A 36 4.69 4.11 -7.22
CA ASN A 36 5.73 4.33 -8.24
C ASN A 36 5.62 3.39 -9.44
N ASN A 37 5.27 2.13 -9.19
CA ASN A 37 5.30 1.05 -10.16
C ASN A 37 4.13 1.13 -11.14
N SER A 38 4.36 0.59 -12.33
CA SER A 38 3.31 0.33 -13.31
C SER A 38 2.88 -1.13 -13.20
N HIS A 39 1.58 -1.37 -13.31
CA HIS A 39 0.96 -2.68 -13.17
C HIS A 39 0.25 -3.07 -14.46
N ILE A 40 0.12 -4.37 -14.69
CA ILE A 40 -0.81 -4.88 -15.70
C ILE A 40 -2.22 -4.76 -15.10
N LYS A 41 -3.01 -3.82 -15.60
CA LYS A 41 -4.40 -3.58 -15.24
C LYS A 41 -5.33 -4.24 -16.28
N ASP A 42 -6.63 -4.26 -16.03
CA ASP A 42 -7.59 -4.87 -16.95
C ASP A 42 -7.62 -4.19 -18.33
N HIS A 43 -7.29 -2.89 -18.36
CA HIS A 43 -7.34 -2.06 -19.57
C HIS A 43 -6.00 -1.40 -19.87
N GLY A 44 -4.91 -2.16 -19.72
CA GLY A 44 -3.57 -1.76 -20.14
C GLY A 44 -2.56 -1.71 -19.00
N VAL A 45 -1.40 -1.12 -19.27
CA VAL A 45 -0.30 -1.03 -18.31
C VAL A 45 -0.17 0.41 -17.82
N GLY A 46 -0.10 0.58 -16.50
CA GLY A 46 0.11 1.90 -15.92
C GLY A 46 0.08 1.88 -14.39
N ARG A 47 0.34 3.05 -13.80
CA ARG A 47 0.24 3.24 -12.35
C ARG A 47 -1.20 3.11 -11.88
N PHE A 48 -1.37 2.88 -10.58
CA PHE A 48 -2.66 2.98 -9.92
C PHE A 48 -3.21 4.41 -9.97
N ASP A 49 -4.53 4.49 -10.03
CA ASP A 49 -5.28 5.73 -9.92
C ASP A 49 -5.25 6.24 -8.47
N LEU A 50 -5.57 7.52 -8.28
CA LEU A 50 -5.54 8.14 -6.96
C LEU A 50 -6.68 7.60 -6.10
N ASP A 51 -6.34 7.10 -4.91
CA ASP A 51 -7.28 6.67 -3.88
C ASP A 51 -7.14 7.59 -2.65
N TYR A 52 -8.25 8.12 -2.16
CA TYR A 52 -8.24 9.12 -1.09
C TYR A 52 -7.94 8.49 0.26
N GLU A 53 -8.59 7.38 0.54
CA GLU A 53 -8.50 6.59 1.77
C GLU A 53 -7.08 6.06 1.96
N LEU A 54 -6.46 5.60 0.87
CA LEU A 54 -5.07 5.14 0.87
C LEU A 54 -4.14 6.30 1.17
N ALA A 55 -4.37 7.45 0.53
CA ALA A 55 -3.54 8.62 0.75
C ALA A 55 -3.66 9.16 2.18
N GLN A 56 -4.85 9.05 2.80
CA GLN A 56 -5.02 9.37 4.22
C GLN A 56 -4.31 8.35 5.11
N ALA A 57 -4.45 7.06 4.84
CA ALA A 57 -3.76 6.00 5.58
C ALA A 57 -2.24 6.19 5.54
N TRP A 58 -1.68 6.45 4.35
CA TRP A 58 -0.24 6.72 4.21
C TRP A 58 0.19 7.96 4.99
N GLN A 59 -0.62 9.02 5.02
CA GLN A 59 -0.32 10.19 5.83
C GLN A 59 -0.34 9.87 7.34
N ARG A 60 -1.32 9.11 7.83
CA ARG A 60 -1.38 8.69 9.23
C ARG A 60 -0.18 7.84 9.63
N LEU A 61 0.26 6.94 8.74
CA LEU A 61 1.46 6.13 8.91
C LEU A 61 2.73 6.99 9.04
N ILE A 62 2.86 8.04 8.22
CA ILE A 62 3.98 9.00 8.30
C ILE A 62 3.93 9.76 9.63
N ASP A 63 2.75 10.23 10.01
CA ASP A 63 2.54 11.09 11.19
C ASP A 63 2.62 10.33 12.52
N GLY A 64 2.69 9.00 12.50
CA GLY A 64 2.67 8.16 13.70
C GLY A 64 1.30 8.09 14.37
N LYS A 65 0.24 8.31 13.59
CA LYS A 65 -1.17 8.32 14.02
C LYS A 65 -1.96 7.19 13.37
N GLN A 66 -1.27 6.11 13.01
CA GLN A 66 -1.89 4.98 12.33
C GLN A 66 -2.98 4.33 13.18
N VAL A 67 -4.05 3.92 12.51
CA VAL A 67 -5.12 3.09 13.09
C VAL A 67 -5.01 1.66 12.56
N ASP A 68 -5.81 0.73 13.09
CA ASP A 68 -5.71 -0.69 12.74
C ASP A 68 -5.86 -0.95 11.24
N SER A 69 -6.72 -0.20 10.54
CA SER A 69 -6.86 -0.33 9.08
C SER A 69 -5.58 0.04 8.34
N ASP A 70 -4.78 0.97 8.84
CA ASP A 70 -3.55 1.40 8.17
C ASP A 70 -2.47 0.33 8.28
N ILE A 71 -2.46 -0.43 9.39
CA ILE A 71 -1.62 -1.63 9.54
C ILE A 71 -2.12 -2.76 8.62
N GLN A 72 -3.44 -2.91 8.47
CA GLN A 72 -4.02 -3.85 7.49
C GLN A 72 -3.56 -3.50 6.07
N LEU A 73 -3.58 -2.23 5.67
CA LEU A 73 -3.04 -1.76 4.38
C LEU A 73 -1.60 -2.24 4.19
N LEU A 74 -0.72 -2.04 5.18
CA LEU A 74 0.68 -2.48 5.04
C LEU A 74 0.82 -4.00 4.84
N HIS A 75 -0.01 -4.79 5.51
CA HIS A 75 -0.05 -6.24 5.33
C HIS A 75 -0.66 -6.68 4.00
N HIS A 76 -1.64 -5.94 3.50
CA HIS A 76 -2.27 -6.14 2.20
C HIS A 76 -1.24 -5.91 1.09
N GLU A 77 -0.69 -4.69 1.02
CA GLU A 77 0.19 -4.25 -0.07
C GLU A 77 1.52 -5.02 -0.12
N ILE A 78 2.07 -5.42 1.05
CA ILE A 78 3.30 -6.23 1.04
C ILE A 78 3.07 -7.63 0.49
N PHE A 79 1.88 -8.20 0.70
CA PHE A 79 1.53 -9.50 0.16
C PHE A 79 1.24 -9.37 -1.33
N GLU A 80 0.37 -8.44 -1.72
CA GLU A 80 0.00 -8.20 -3.12
C GLU A 80 1.23 -7.97 -3.99
N SER A 81 2.09 -7.02 -3.60
CA SER A 81 3.30 -6.70 -4.35
C SER A 81 4.22 -7.91 -4.53
N LYS A 82 4.35 -8.77 -3.51
CA LYS A 82 5.17 -10.00 -3.60
C LYS A 82 4.52 -11.03 -4.50
N PHE A 83 3.21 -11.20 -4.41
CA PHE A 83 2.47 -12.13 -5.22
C PHE A 83 2.60 -11.78 -6.70
N GLU A 84 2.32 -10.52 -7.05
CA GLU A 84 2.47 -10.00 -8.41
C GLU A 84 3.89 -10.23 -8.94
N GLY A 85 4.92 -9.90 -8.14
CA GLY A 85 6.32 -10.06 -8.54
C GLY A 85 6.80 -11.51 -8.66
N ILE A 86 6.32 -12.44 -7.83
CA ILE A 86 6.73 -13.85 -7.88
C ILE A 86 6.02 -14.58 -9.02
N PHE A 87 4.71 -14.37 -9.15
CA PHE A 87 3.86 -15.11 -10.09
C PHE A 87 3.64 -14.37 -11.41
N GLN A 88 4.16 -13.14 -11.55
CA GLN A 88 4.06 -12.31 -12.76
C GLN A 88 2.61 -12.15 -13.23
N THR A 89 1.70 -11.96 -12.27
CA THR A 89 0.26 -11.82 -12.53
C THR A 89 -0.10 -10.37 -12.87
N ASN A 90 -1.33 -10.16 -13.32
CA ASN A 90 -1.92 -8.82 -13.30
C ASN A 90 -2.26 -8.42 -11.85
N TYR A 91 -2.53 -7.12 -11.64
CA TYR A 91 -2.82 -6.57 -10.31
C TYR A 91 -4.09 -7.23 -9.73
N ARG A 92 -5.14 -7.41 -10.54
CA ARG A 92 -6.44 -7.95 -10.08
C ARG A 92 -6.28 -9.33 -9.47
N THR A 93 -5.55 -10.22 -10.13
CA THR A 93 -5.25 -11.57 -9.62
C THR A 93 -4.47 -11.50 -8.30
N ALA A 94 -3.49 -10.61 -8.20
CA ALA A 94 -2.69 -10.46 -6.98
C ALA A 94 -3.54 -9.92 -5.81
N HIS A 95 -4.38 -8.93 -6.08
CA HIS A 95 -5.32 -8.35 -5.12
C HIS A 95 -6.32 -9.39 -4.60
N ASP A 96 -6.96 -10.15 -5.51
CA ASP A 96 -7.92 -11.20 -5.13
C ASP A 96 -7.25 -12.27 -4.26
N LYS A 97 -6.02 -12.69 -4.60
CA LYS A 97 -5.24 -13.63 -3.79
C LYS A 97 -4.83 -13.06 -2.43
N THR A 98 -4.63 -11.75 -2.34
CA THR A 98 -4.37 -11.06 -1.07
C THR A 98 -5.59 -11.15 -0.15
N ILE A 99 -6.78 -10.87 -0.67
CA ILE A 99 -8.04 -11.00 0.07
C ILE A 99 -8.29 -12.45 0.50
N GLU A 100 -8.18 -13.41 -0.43
CA GLU A 100 -8.34 -14.84 -0.16
C GLU A 100 -7.37 -15.35 0.93
N SER A 101 -6.18 -14.75 1.04
CA SER A 101 -5.19 -15.08 2.07
C SER A 101 -5.54 -14.55 3.48
N GLY A 102 -6.67 -13.87 3.63
CA GLY A 102 -7.10 -13.27 4.89
C GLY A 102 -6.42 -11.93 5.19
N ARG A 103 -6.10 -11.14 4.15
CA ARG A 103 -5.50 -9.79 4.28
C ARG A 103 -6.36 -8.71 3.65
N PRO A 104 -7.65 -8.59 4.02
CA PRO A 104 -8.46 -7.47 3.55
C PRO A 104 -7.94 -6.16 4.16
N TRP A 105 -8.14 -5.06 3.46
CA TRP A 105 -7.95 -3.71 3.98
C TRP A 105 -9.32 -3.05 4.18
N ASN A 106 -9.80 -2.98 5.42
CA ASN A 106 -11.15 -2.52 5.74
C ASN A 106 -11.13 -1.08 6.27
N TRP A 107 -10.84 -0.12 5.39
CA TRP A 107 -10.76 1.30 5.77
C TRP A 107 -12.11 1.90 6.21
N GLU A 108 -13.23 1.35 5.71
CA GLU A 108 -14.59 1.84 5.99
C GLU A 108 -14.93 1.80 7.49
N LYS A 109 -14.40 0.80 8.20
CA LYS A 109 -14.59 0.62 9.65
C LYS A 109 -14.00 1.74 10.50
N ASN A 110 -13.19 2.62 9.92
CA ASN A 110 -12.70 3.81 10.61
C ASN A 110 -13.81 4.84 10.86
N TYR A 111 -14.94 4.74 10.15
CA TYR A 111 -16.06 5.68 10.21
C TYR A 111 -17.32 5.06 10.83
N GLU A 112 -17.25 3.80 11.27
CA GLU A 112 -18.32 3.16 12.03
C GLU A 112 -18.14 3.50 13.51
N GLU A 113 -19.03 4.35 14.05
CA GLU A 113 -19.10 4.74 15.47
C GLU A 113 -19.60 3.61 16.38
#